data_AF-A0A7C5TVP6-F1
#
_entry.id   AF-A0A7C5TVP6-F1
#
_cell.length_a   1.000
_cell.length_b   1.000
_cell.length_c   1.000
_cell.angle_alpha   90.00
_cell.angle_beta   90.00
_cell.angle_gamma   90.00
#
_symmetry.space_group_name_H-M   'P 1'
#
loop_
_entity.id
_entity.type
_entity.pdbx_description
1 polymer ?
#
loop_
_entity_poly.entity_id
_entity_poly.type
_entity_poly.pdbx_seq_one_letter_code
_entity_poly.pdbx_strand_id
1 'polypeptide(L)' 'MTTTFNVYCDESGHLPSNHQPVMVLGAVWCPLSATRRLVTRMREIKRRHGLAPLMEVKWTKVSLAKLEFYEDIVNFFF' A
#
# COMPACT_ATOMS: atom_id res chain seq x y z
N MET A 1 -9.45 15.15 -24.12
CA MET A 1 -9.39 13.74 -23.69
C MET A 1 -9.57 13.70 -22.19
N THR A 2 -10.41 12.79 -21.68
CA THR A 2 -10.69 12.67 -20.24
C THR A 2 -9.77 11.61 -19.64
N THR A 3 -9.09 11.94 -18.54
CA THR A 3 -8.26 11.00 -17.79
C THR A 3 -9.03 10.48 -16.59
N THR A 4 -9.27 9.17 -16.52
CA THR A 4 -9.87 8.52 -15.35
C THR A 4 -8.81 8.25 -14.29
N PHE A 5 -9.12 8.54 -13.03
CA PHE A 5 -8.26 8.27 -11.89
C PHE A 5 -8.89 7.21 -10.98
N ASN A 6 -8.07 6.28 -10.52
CA ASN A 6 -8.42 5.40 -9.42
C ASN A 6 -7.97 6.07 -8.11
N VAL A 7 -8.87 6.13 -7.14
CA VAL A 7 -8.59 6.60 -5.78
C VAL A 7 -8.82 5.43 -4.84
N TYR A 8 -7.80 5.11 -4.04
CA TYR A 8 -7.80 4.02 -3.07
C TYR A 8 -7.78 4.65 -1.68
N CYS A 9 -8.83 4.40 -0.90
CA CYS A 9 -8.99 4.98 0.43
C CYS A 9 -8.94 3.89 1.50
N ASP A 10 -8.42 4.24 2.67
CA ASP A 10 -8.44 3.41 3.86
C ASP A 10 -8.64 4.30 5.10
N GLU A 11 -9.34 3.79 6.10
CA GLU A 11 -9.60 4.49 7.35
C GLU A 11 -8.76 3.94 8.51
N SER A 12 -8.38 4.81 9.44
CA SER A 12 -7.90 4.34 10.74
C SER A 12 -9.06 3.66 11.47
N GLY A 13 -8.90 2.39 11.85
CA GLY A 13 -9.96 1.52 12.37
C GLY A 13 -10.92 2.16 13.38
N HIS A 14 -12.02 2.72 12.87
CA HIS A 14 -13.11 3.26 13.67
C HIS A 14 -14.18 2.17 13.83
N LEU A 15 -13.98 1.33 14.84
CA LEU A 15 -15.09 0.54 15.37
C LEU A 15 -15.75 1.36 16.49
N PRO A 16 -17.10 1.36 16.59
CA PRO A 16 -17.81 1.97 17.72
C PRO A 16 -17.28 1.51 19.09
N SER A 17 -16.69 0.31 19.15
CA SER A 17 -16.09 -0.29 20.34
C SER A 17 -14.73 0.29 20.75
N ASN A 18 -14.05 1.04 19.89
CA ASN A 18 -12.65 1.42 20.12
C ASN A 18 -12.48 2.74 20.89
N HIS A 19 -13.58 3.44 21.21
CA HIS A 19 -13.63 4.69 21.98
C HIS A 19 -12.65 5.79 21.49
N GLN A 20 -12.16 5.72 20.25
CA GLN A 20 -11.28 6.73 19.68
C GLN A 20 -12.11 7.92 19.19
N PRO A 21 -11.80 9.16 19.65
CA PRO A 21 -12.57 10.35 19.28
C PRO A 21 -12.25 10.89 17.88
N VAL A 22 -11.24 10.33 17.22
CA VAL A 22 -10.72 10.80 15.93
C VAL A 22 -10.57 9.61 14.99
N MET A 23 -10.96 9.82 13.73
CA MET A 23 -10.72 8.90 12.62
C MET A 23 -9.92 9.64 11.53
N VAL A 24 -8.90 8.97 11.00
CA VAL A 24 -8.09 9.42 9.88
C VAL A 24 -8.55 8.69 8.63
N LEU A 25 -8.71 9.42 7.53
CA LEU A 25 -8.92 8.86 6.20
C LEU A 25 -7.66 9.11 5.37
N GLY A 26 -7.04 8.05 4.88
CA GLY A 26 -5.93 8.11 3.95
C GLY A 26 -6.39 7.79 2.54
N ALA A 27 -5.80 8.45 1.53
CA ALA A 27 -6.05 8.12 0.13
C ALA A 27 -4.77 8.20 -0.70
N VAL A 28 -4.60 7.26 -1.63
CA VAL A 28 -3.62 7.32 -2.72
C VAL A 28 -4.34 7.21 -4.05
N TRP A 29 -3.77 7.79 -5.10
CA TRP A 29 -4.42 7.84 -6.40
C TRP A 29 -3.44 7.68 -7.55
N CYS A 30 -3.94 7.18 -8.69
CA CYS A 30 -3.17 7.11 -9.93
C CYS A 30 -4.09 7.14 -11.15
N PRO A 31 -3.59 7.58 -12.34
CA PRO A 31 -4.33 7.37 -13.59
C PRO A 31 -4.66 5.89 -13.78
N LEU A 32 -5.85 5.58 -14.28
CA LEU A 32 -6.28 4.21 -14.56
C LEU A 32 -5.28 3.47 -15.47
N SER A 33 -4.69 4.19 -16.44
CA SER A 33 -3.67 3.65 -17.35
C SER A 33 -2.37 3.21 -16.64
N ALA A 34 -2.07 3.76 -15.46
CA ALA A 34 -0.86 3.44 -14.71
C ALA A 34 -1.05 2.24 -13.76
N THR A 35 -2.28 1.90 -13.38
CA THR A 35 -2.58 0.89 -12.35
C THR A 35 -1.88 -0.44 -12.60
N ARG A 36 -1.98 -1.00 -13.81
CA ARG A 36 -1.38 -2.31 -14.13
C ARG A 36 0.15 -2.29 -14.00
N ARG A 37 0.80 -1.21 -14.43
CA ARG A 37 2.25 -1.04 -14.32
C ARG A 37 2.67 -0.96 -12.85
N LEU A 38 1.98 -0.15 -12.05
CA LEU A 38 2.29 0.02 -10.63
C LEU A 38 2.12 -1.30 -9.85
N VAL A 39 1.02 -2.02 -10.06
CA VAL A 39 0.79 -3.34 -9.43
C VAL A 39 1.87 -4.35 -9.84
N THR A 40 2.29 -4.33 -11.11
CA THR A 40 3.37 -5.21 -11.59
C THR A 40 4.68 -4.89 -10.90
N ARG A 41 5.03 -3.61 -10.77
CA ARG A 41 6.23 -3.16 -10.07
C ARG A 41 6.24 -3.55 -8.59
N MET A 42 5.11 -3.41 -7.90
CA MET A 42 5.00 -3.88 -6.51
C MET A 42 5.22 -5.40 -6.38
N ARG A 43 4.72 -6.19 -7.35
CA ARG A 43 4.96 -7.66 -7.38
C ARG A 43 6.41 -8.01 -7.67
N GLU A 44 7.13 -7.18 -8.43
CA GLU A 44 8.58 -7.33 -8.64
C GLU A 44 9.35 -7.05 -7.36
N ILE A 45 9.02 -5.97 -6.64
CA ILE A 45 9.63 -5.64 -5.34
C ILE A 45 9.49 -6.84 -4.39
N LYS A 46 8.27 -7.37 -4.22
CA LYS A 46 8.03 -8.56 -3.39
C LYS A 46 8.91 -9.74 -3.80
N ARG A 47 8.99 -10.05 -5.10
CA ARG A 47 9.80 -11.15 -5.62
C ARG A 47 11.29 -10.96 -5.36
N ARG A 48 11.84 -9.74 -5.50
CA ARG A 48 13.24 -9.43 -5.17
C ARG A 48 13.58 -9.76 -3.71
N HIS A 49 12.62 -9.59 -2.81
CA HIS A 49 12.74 -9.88 -1.37
C HIS A 49 12.34 -11.32 -0.96
N GLY A 50 12.16 -12.20 -1.95
CA GLY A 50 11.78 -13.61 -1.73
C GLY A 50 10.34 -13.79 -1.23
N LEU A 51 9.47 -12.80 -1.44
CA LEU A 51 8.09 -12.81 -0.98
C LEU A 51 7.13 -13.23 -2.09
N ALA A 52 6.04 -13.90 -1.71
CA ALA A 52 4.99 -14.28 -2.67
C ALA A 52 4.35 -13.01 -3.28
N PRO A 53 4.20 -12.92 -4.62
CA PRO A 53 3.76 -11.69 -5.27
C PRO A 53 2.33 -11.27 -4.88
N LEU A 54 1.50 -12.24 -4.47
CA LEU A 54 0.11 -12.02 -4.07
C LEU A 54 -0.07 -11.85 -2.56
N MET A 55 0.99 -11.96 -1.75
CA MET A 55 0.83 -11.80 -0.30
C MET A 55 0.41 -10.38 0.06
N GLU A 56 -0.40 -10.25 1.10
CA GLU A 56 -0.74 -8.95 1.67
C GLU A 56 0.45 -8.38 2.46
N VAL A 57 0.72 -7.08 2.26
CA VAL A 57 1.73 -6.37 3.05
C VAL A 57 1.01 -5.71 4.22
N LYS A 58 1.44 -5.99 5.45
CA LYS A 58 0.87 -5.42 6.66
C LYS A 58 1.94 -4.66 7.44
N TRP A 59 1.65 -3.44 7.88
CA TRP A 59 2.56 -2.65 8.73
C TRP A 59 2.80 -3.29 10.10
N THR A 60 1.83 -4.08 10.59
CA THR A 60 1.97 -4.87 11.83
C THR A 60 2.94 -6.06 11.72
N LYS A 61 3.48 -6.34 10.52
CA LYS A 61 4.46 -7.41 10.27
C LYS A 61 5.87 -6.89 10.00
N VAL A 62 6.10 -5.58 10.16
CA VAL A 62 7.42 -4.97 10.03
C VAL A 62 8.38 -5.59 11.06
N SER A 63 9.57 -5.97 10.60
CA SER A 63 10.64 -6.54 11.42
C SER A 63 11.99 -6.30 10.77
N LEU A 64 13.07 -6.39 11.56
CA LEU A 64 14.45 -6.24 11.07
C LEU A 64 14.77 -7.20 9.92
N ALA A 65 14.22 -8.42 9.96
CA ALA A 65 14.42 -9.43 8.91
C ALA A 65 13.87 -9.03 7.53
N LYS A 66 13.01 -8.00 7.46
CA LYS A 66 12.41 -7.50 6.22
C LYS A 66 12.53 -5.98 6.09
N LEU A 67 13.46 -5.34 6.79
CA LEU A 67 13.62 -3.88 6.77
C LEU A 67 13.79 -3.34 5.34
N GLU A 68 14.74 -3.91 4.58
CA GLU A 68 15.02 -3.51 3.19
C GLU A 68 13.78 -3.62 2.28
N PHE A 69 12.91 -4.61 2.52
CA PHE A 69 11.66 -4.74 1.78
C PHE A 69 10.72 -3.57 2.06
N TYR A 70 10.56 -3.16 3.32
CA TYR A 70 9.68 -2.06 3.66
C TYR A 70 10.26 -0.70 3.21
N GLU A 71 11.58 -0.53 3.24
CA GLU A 71 12.24 0.65 2.67
C GLU A 71 12.00 0.77 1.16
N ASP A 72 12.14 -0.34 0.41
CA ASP A 72 11.82 -0.40 -1.01
C ASP A 72 10.35 -0.06 -1.31
N ILE A 73 9.43 -0.46 -0.43
CA ILE A 73 8.00 -0.11 -0.56
C ILE A 73 7.79 1.38 -0.32
N VAL A 74 8.41 1.98 0.72
CA VAL A 74 8.30 3.42 1.00
C VAL A 74 8.87 4.23 -0.17
N ASN A 75 10.07 3.89 -0.65
CA ASN A 75 10.72 4.53 -1.81
C ASN A 75 9.95 4.34 -3.13
N PHE A 76 9.07 3.35 -3.22
CA PHE A 76 8.21 3.20 -4.39
C PHE A 76 7.06 4.21 -4.41
N PHE A 77 6.61 4.68 -3.24
CA PHE A 77 5.51 5.64 -3.11
C PHE A 77 5.97 7.10 -3.01
N PHE A 78 7.17 7.38 -2.51
CA PHE A 78 7.72 8.72 -2.25
C PHE A 78 9.07 8.93 -2.92
#